data_AF-U3RPM0-F1
#
_entry.id   AF-U3RPM0-F1
#
_cell.length_a   1.000
_cell.length_b   1.000
_cell.length_c   1.000
_cell.angle_alpha   90.00
_cell.angle_beta   90.00
_cell.angle_gamma   90.00
#
_symmetry.space_group_name_H-M   'P 1'
#
loop_
_entity.id
_entity.type
_entity.pdbx_description
1 polymer ?
#
loop_
_entity_poly.entity_id
_entity_poly.type
_entity_poly.pdbx_seq_one_letter_code
_entity_poly.pdbx_strand_id
1 'polypeptide(L)' 'MPLLIAWFELSQLKEFREALEKVEELRTLVPVKVSNIEMEDEKIKLVLHVPADALRLTRESFPKAVVIA' A
#
# COMPACT_ATOMS: atom_id res chain seq x y z
N MET A 1 -3.08 14.62 0.38
CA MET A 1 -3.53 13.23 0.24
C MET A 1 -2.67 12.41 1.17
N PRO A 2 -3.24 11.78 2.21
CA PRO A 2 -2.50 10.93 3.12
C PRO A 2 -1.64 9.90 2.39
N LEU A 3 -0.49 9.59 2.99
CA LEU A 3 0.38 8.51 2.57
C LEU A 3 0.05 7.26 3.38
N LEU A 4 -0.09 6.13 2.70
CA LEU A 4 -0.17 4.81 3.32
C LEU A 4 1.09 4.04 2.95
N ILE A 5 1.82 3.58 3.97
CA ILE A 5 3.09 2.89 3.83
C ILE A 5 2.93 1.46 4.33
N ALA A 6 3.12 0.49 3.44
CA ALA A 6 3.13 -0.93 3.77
C ALA A 6 4.54 -1.50 3.59
N TRP A 7 4.98 -2.31 4.56
CA TRP A 7 6.27 -2.98 4.55
C TRP A 7 6.09 -4.48 4.35
N PHE A 8 6.93 -5.06 3.51
CA PHE A 8 6.94 -6.49 3.21
C PHE A 8 8.37 -7.00 3.33
N GLU A 9 8.57 -8.18 3.92
CA GLU A 9 9.88 -8.82 3.92
C GLU A 9 10.19 -9.34 2.51
N LEU A 10 11.46 -9.29 2.09
CA LEU A 10 11.90 -9.77 0.78
C LEU A 10 11.69 -11.28 0.62
N SER A 11 11.69 -12.04 1.72
CA SER A 11 11.31 -13.46 1.74
C SER A 11 9.81 -13.69 1.43
N GLN A 12 8.99 -12.65 1.55
CA GLN A 12 7.54 -12.67 1.36
C GLN A 12 7.10 -12.01 0.03
N LEU A 13 7.86 -12.21 -1.07
CA LEU A 13 7.50 -11.67 -2.39
C LEU A 13 6.08 -12.02 -2.85
N LYS A 14 5.55 -13.16 -2.41
CA LYS A 14 4.16 -13.55 -2.68
C LYS A 14 3.16 -12.57 -2.05
N GLU A 15 3.35 -12.21 -0.78
CA GLU A 15 2.50 -11.24 -0.08
C GLU A 15 2.61 -9.85 -0.71
N PHE A 16 3.82 -9.47 -1.14
CA PHE A 16 4.02 -8.22 -1.87
C PHE A 16 3.28 -8.20 -3.22
N ARG A 17 3.31 -9.31 -3.97
CA ARG A 17 2.55 -9.43 -5.21
C ARG A 17 1.04 -9.33 -4.98
N GLU A 18 0.52 -10.06 -3.99
CA GLU A 18 -0.90 -10.00 -3.61
C GLU A 18 -1.32 -8.59 -3.17
N ALA A 19 -0.42 -7.88 -2.49
CA ALA A 19 -0.61 -6.47 -2.15
C ALA A 19 -0.73 -5.58 -3.39
N LEU A 20 0.13 -5.75 -4.39
CA LEU A 20 0.03 -4.99 -5.66
C LEU A 20 -1.27 -5.29 -6.40
N GLU A 21 -1.70 -6.55 -6.44
CA GLU A 21 -2.99 -6.95 -7.04
C GLU A 21 -4.16 -6.26 -6.33
N LYS A 22 -4.16 -6.21 -5.00
CA LYS A 22 -5.15 -5.44 -4.21
C LYS A 22 -5.12 -3.93 -4.48
N VAL A 23 -3.94 -3.34 -4.75
CA VAL A 23 -3.87 -1.92 -5.12
C VAL A 23 -4.59 -1.69 -6.44
N GLU A 24 -4.41 -2.56 -7.43
CA GLU A 24 -5.12 -2.44 -8.72
C GLU A 24 -6.63 -2.64 -8.55
N GLU A 25 -7.08 -3.56 -7.70
CA GLU A 25 -8.49 -3.70 -7.36
C GLU A 25 -9.05 -2.42 -6.71
N LEU A 26 -8.35 -1.87 -5.72
CA LEU A 26 -8.76 -0.63 -5.05
C LEU A 26 -8.81 0.55 -6.01
N ARG A 27 -7.92 0.61 -7.01
CA ARG A 27 -7.91 1.68 -8.03
C ARG A 27 -9.20 1.75 -8.84
N THR A 28 -9.95 0.65 -8.95
CA THR A 28 -11.26 0.64 -9.63
C THR A 28 -12.34 1.36 -8.84
N LEU A 29 -12.19 1.42 -7.50
CA LEU A 29 -13.16 2.02 -6.59
C LEU A 29 -12.78 3.44 -6.18
N VAL A 30 -11.49 3.67 -5.94
CA VAL A 30 -10.94 4.91 -5.38
C VAL A 30 -9.65 5.29 -6.09
N PRO A 31 -9.35 6.58 -6.31
CA PRO A 31 -8.18 7.01 -7.07
C PRO A 31 -6.87 6.92 -6.27
N VAL A 32 -6.52 5.71 -5.82
CA VAL A 32 -5.26 5.38 -5.12
C VAL A 32 -4.11 5.36 -6.12
N LYS A 33 -2.98 5.98 -5.76
CA LYS A 33 -1.78 5.99 -6.61
C LYS A 33 -0.61 5.39 -5.88
N VAL A 34 0.15 4.52 -6.55
CA VAL A 34 1.47 4.12 -6.04
C VAL A 34 2.39 5.31 -6.20
N SER A 35 2.86 5.84 -5.08
CA SER A 35 3.81 6.95 -5.06
C SER A 35 5.23 6.46 -5.24
N ASN A 36 5.59 5.37 -4.55
CA ASN A 36 6.95 4.84 -4.58
C ASN A 36 6.97 3.36 -4.18
N ILE A 37 7.96 2.63 -4.70
CA ILE A 37 8.31 1.28 -4.27
C ILE A 37 9.81 1.28 -4.05
N GLU A 38 10.23 1.18 -2.79
CA GLU A 38 11.64 1.20 -2.40
C GLU A 38 12.01 -0.15 -1.81
N MET A 39 13.23 -0.59 -2.05
CA MET A 39 13.83 -1.71 -1.35
C MET A 39 14.81 -1.15 -0.34
N GLU A 40 14.62 -1.48 0.93
CA GLU A 40 15.44 -1.02 2.04
C GLU A 40 15.83 -2.25 2.87
N ASP A 41 17.12 -2.56 2.90
CA ASP A 41 17.68 -3.80 3.44
C ASP A 41 16.99 -5.06 2.87
N GLU A 42 16.41 -5.89 3.74
CA GLU A 42 15.64 -7.09 3.38
C GLU A 42 14.12 -6.82 3.30
N LYS A 43 13.72 -5.56 3.10
CA LYS A 43 12.30 -5.17 3.04
C LYS A 43 11.95 -4.37 1.80
N ILE A 44 10.70 -4.50 1.40
CA ILE A 44 10.07 -3.73 0.33
C ILE A 44 9.07 -2.78 0.97
N LYS A 45 9.24 -1.49 0.69
CA LYS A 45 8.39 -0.40 1.14
C LYS A 45 7.48 0.03 0.00
N LEU A 46 6.20 -0.21 0.15
CA LEU A 46 5.16 0.25 -0.77
C LEU A 46 4.52 1.52 -0.22
N VAL A 47 4.61 2.62 -0.98
CA VAL A 47 4.02 3.92 -0.61
C VAL A 47 2.87 4.23 -1.54
N LEU A 48 1.69 4.46 -0.96
CA LEU A 48 0.46 4.79 -1.67
C LEU A 48 -0.04 6.19 -1.28
N HIS A 49 -0.43 6.99 -2.27
CA HIS A 49 -1.27 8.15 -2.07
C HIS A 49 -2.73 7.72 -2.04
N VAL A 50 -3.40 8.03 -0.94
CA VAL A 50 -4.78 7.62 -0.71
C VAL A 50 -5.66 8.87 -0.51
N PRO A 51 -6.83 8.95 -1.14
CA PRO A 51 -7.84 9.97 -0.83
C PRO A 51 -8.29 9.88 0.64
N ALA A 52 -8.53 11.03 1.30
CA ALA A 52 -8.84 11.05 2.73
C ALA A 52 -10.17 10.34 3.07
N ASP A 53 -11.14 10.43 2.17
CA ASP A 53 -12.43 9.73 2.20
C ASP A 53 -12.32 8.21 1.99
N ALA A 54 -11.25 7.74 1.34
CA ALA A 54 -10.98 6.33 1.08
C ALA A 54 -10.10 5.63 2.13
N LEU A 55 -9.57 6.38 3.12
CA LEU A 55 -8.63 5.87 4.12
C LEU A 55 -9.11 4.62 4.85
N ARG A 56 -10.41 4.56 5.17
CA ARG A 56 -11.00 3.42 5.87
C ARG A 56 -10.92 2.15 5.04
N LEU A 57 -11.35 2.23 3.77
CA LEU A 57 -11.31 1.11 2.84
C LEU A 57 -9.88 0.62 2.61
N THR A 58 -8.93 1.54 2.39
CA THR A 58 -7.54 1.17 2.15
C THR A 58 -6.88 0.55 3.39
N ARG A 59 -7.24 0.99 4.60
CA ARG A 59 -6.77 0.35 5.84
C ARG A 59 -7.29 -1.07 6.02
N GLU A 60 -8.52 -1.35 5.62
CA GLU A 60 -9.08 -2.71 5.67
C GLU A 60 -8.31 -3.66 4.73
N SER A 61 -7.90 -3.16 3.55
CA SER A 61 -7.06 -3.93 2.61
C SER A 61 -5.60 -4.07 3.06
N PHE A 62 -5.08 -3.07 3.80
CA PHE A 62 -3.70 -3.00 4.30
C PHE A 62 -3.65 -2.77 5.82
N PRO A 63 -4.04 -3.77 6.64
CA PRO A 63 -4.20 -3.59 8.08
C PRO A 63 -2.88 -3.29 8.82
N LYS A 64 -1.75 -3.71 8.27
CA LYS A 64 -0.41 -3.47 8.84
C LYS A 64 0.23 -2.15 8.37
N ALA A 65 -0.44 -1.39 7.49
CA ALA A 65 0.14 -0.19 6.91
C ALA A 65 0.06 1.01 7.85
N VAL A 66 1.09 1.84 7.81
CA VAL A 66 1.18 3.10 8.56
C VAL A 66 0.60 4.21 7.70
N VAL A 67 -0.27 5.03 8.29
CA VAL A 67 -0.81 6.22 7.61
C VAL A 67 -0.10 7.46 8.13
N ILE A 68 0.40 8.28 7.20
CA ILE A 68 1.00 9.58 7.48
C ILE A 68 0.07 10.63 6.86
N ALA A 69 -0.48 11.51 7.70
CA ALA A 69 -1.45 12.55 7.33
C ALA A 69 -0.76 13.87 7.01
#